data_AF-A0AAW0CRS8-F1
#
_entry.id   AF-A0AAW0CRS8-F1
#
_cell.length_a   1.000
_cell.length_b   1.000
_cell.length_c   1.000
_cell.angle_alpha   90.00
_cell.angle_beta   90.00
_cell.angle_gamma   90.00
#
_symmetry.space_group_name_H-M   'P 1'
#
loop_
_entity.id
_entity.type
_entity.pdbx_description
1 polymer ?
#
loop_
_entity_poly.entity_id
_entity_poly.type
_entity_poly.pdbx_seq_one_letter_code
_entity_poly.pdbx_strand_id
1 'polypeptide(L)'
;VRGDHGAENKKVSVYMILKRGLGRGSFIWGSSTNNTRIERLWVEVGSQFARRWRAFSHRLEALHGLDRRNPHRLWLIHFLFLDRINEDA
;
A
#
# COMPACT_ATOMS: atom_id res chain seq x y z
N VAL A 1 -2.61 -8.66 19.05
CA VAL A 1 -2.32 -8.31 17.63
C VAL A 1 -1.73 -9.54 16.96
N ARG A 2 -1.99 -9.73 15.67
CA ARG A 2 -1.45 -10.84 14.89
C ARG A 2 -0.55 -10.25 13.82
N GLY A 3 0.60 -10.87 13.58
CA GLY A 3 1.52 -10.48 12.51
C GLY A 3 1.96 -11.70 11.74
N ASP A 4 2.21 -11.50 10.46
CA ASP A 4 2.94 -12.44 9.62
C ASP A 4 4.41 -12.49 10.05
N HIS A 5 5.21 -13.38 9.47
CA HIS A 5 6.66 -13.41 9.69
C HIS A 5 7.41 -12.29 8.93
N GLY A 6 6.67 -11.30 8.41
CA GLY A 6 7.24 -10.09 7.83
C GLY A 6 8.00 -9.28 8.88
N ALA A 7 9.19 -8.81 8.52
CA ALA A 7 10.04 -8.03 9.43
C ALA A 7 9.38 -6.69 9.86
N GLU A 8 8.37 -6.24 9.12
CA GLU A 8 7.64 -4.98 9.31
C GLU A 8 7.02 -4.85 10.71
N ASN A 9 6.46 -5.94 11.24
CA ASN A 9 5.72 -5.93 12.52
C ASN A 9 6.57 -6.34 13.74
N LYS A 10 7.89 -6.49 13.57
CA LYS A 10 8.80 -6.97 14.62
C LYS A 10 8.88 -6.03 15.82
N LYS A 11 8.83 -4.71 15.60
CA LYS A 11 8.86 -3.71 16.69
C LYS A 11 7.55 -3.70 17.48
N VAL A 12 6.42 -3.88 16.79
CA VAL A 12 5.08 -3.95 17.40
C VAL A 12 4.95 -5.21 18.25
N SER A 13 5.46 -6.35 17.78
CA SER A 13 5.42 -7.60 18.54
C SER A 13 6.26 -7.52 19.82
N VAL A 14 7.47 -6.95 19.74
CA VAL A 14 8.33 -6.71 20.92
C VAL A 14 7.66 -5.76 21.92
N TYR A 15 7.08 -4.66 21.45
CA TYR A 15 6.35 -3.73 22.32
C TYR A 15 5.15 -4.39 23.02
N MET A 16 4.39 -5.21 22.30
CA MET A 16 3.24 -5.92 22.87
C MET A 16 3.62 -6.96 23.91
N ILE A 17 4.72 -7.69 23.69
CA ILE A 17 5.26 -8.64 24.66
C ILE A 17 5.73 -7.89 25.93
N LEU A 18 6.45 -6.79 25.77
CA LEU A 18 6.95 -5.97 26.89
C LEU A 18 5.82 -5.35 27.72
N LYS A 19 4.76 -4.87 27.08
CA LYS A 19 3.66 -4.19 27.79
C LYS A 19 2.59 -5.12 28.36
N ARG A 20 2.36 -6.28 27.74
CA ARG A 20 1.24 -7.18 28.12
C ARG A 20 1.71 -8.51 28.74
N GLY A 21 3.02 -8.74 28.80
CA GLY A 21 3.63 -9.93 29.39
C GLY A 21 3.85 -11.07 28.38
N LEU A 22 4.93 -11.83 28.59
CA LEU A 22 5.25 -13.04 27.84
C LEU A 22 4.20 -14.14 28.11
N GLY A 23 3.88 -14.95 27.10
CA GLY A 23 3.07 -16.16 27.27
C GLY A 23 1.55 -15.97 27.40
N ARG A 24 1.02 -14.74 27.32
CA ARG A 24 -0.43 -14.47 27.44
C ARG A 24 -1.21 -14.44 26.12
N GLY A 25 -0.59 -14.82 25.00
CA GLY A 25 -1.16 -14.59 23.67
C GLY A 25 -1.16 -13.11 23.25
N SER A 26 -0.30 -12.30 23.86
CA SER A 26 -0.16 -10.85 23.61
C SER A 26 0.09 -10.52 22.13
N PHE A 27 0.84 -11.38 21.44
CA PHE A 27 1.06 -11.35 20.00
C PHE A 27 1.09 -12.78 19.48
N ILE A 28 0.25 -13.09 18.48
CA ILE A 28 0.15 -14.43 17.90
C ILE A 28 0.85 -14.40 16.55
N TRP A 29 1.93 -15.17 16.45
CA TRP A 29 2.61 -15.45 15.21
C TRP A 29 1.87 -16.56 14.47
N GLY A 30 1.43 -16.29 13.25
CA GLY A 30 0.71 -17.27 12.42
C GLY A 30 0.69 -16.84 10.96
N SER A 31 0.33 -17.75 10.07
CA SER A 31 0.07 -17.39 8.67
C SER A 31 -1.03 -16.34 8.64
N SER A 32 -0.85 -15.34 7.77
CA SER A 32 -1.71 -14.17 7.68
C SER A 32 -3.07 -14.49 7.02
N THR A 33 -3.71 -15.62 7.37
CA THR A 33 -4.99 -16.06 6.79
C THR A 33 -6.12 -15.04 6.97
N ASN A 34 -5.99 -14.15 7.96
CA ASN A 34 -6.91 -13.02 8.16
C ASN A 34 -6.52 -11.76 7.38
N ASN A 35 -5.25 -11.62 6.95
CA ASN A 35 -4.80 -10.55 6.05
C ASN A 35 -5.02 -10.90 4.58
N THR A 36 -5.29 -12.17 4.27
CA THR A 36 -5.66 -12.64 2.92
C THR A 36 -6.73 -11.76 2.27
N ARG A 37 -7.68 -11.23 3.04
CA ARG A 37 -8.72 -10.35 2.49
C ARG A 37 -8.17 -8.99 2.07
N ILE A 38 -7.28 -8.39 2.86
CA ILE A 38 -6.60 -7.13 2.52
C ILE A 38 -5.63 -7.35 1.36
N GLU A 39 -4.86 -8.44 1.37
CA GLU A 39 -3.96 -8.81 0.27
C GLU A 39 -4.71 -9.04 -1.04
N ARG A 40 -5.82 -9.81 -1.01
CA ARG A 40 -6.69 -9.99 -2.18
C ARG A 40 -7.31 -8.67 -2.63
N LEU A 41 -7.76 -7.83 -1.70
CA LEU A 41 -8.29 -6.51 -2.01
C LEU A 41 -7.23 -5.66 -2.71
N TRP A 42 -5.98 -5.64 -2.24
CA TRP A 42 -4.89 -4.92 -2.90
C TRP A 42 -4.57 -5.48 -4.29
N VAL A 43 -4.63 -6.79 -4.47
CA VAL A 43 -4.46 -7.42 -5.78
C VAL A 43 -5.60 -7.04 -6.74
N GLU A 44 -6.83 -6.99 -6.24
CA GLU A 44 -8.02 -6.63 -7.00
C GLU A 44 -8.05 -5.14 -7.37
N VAL A 45 -7.80 -4.25 -6.40
CA VAL A 45 -7.61 -2.81 -6.64
C VAL A 45 -6.46 -2.56 -7.62
N GLY A 46 -5.37 -3.32 -7.45
CA GLY A 46 -4.23 -3.35 -8.35
C GLY A 46 -4.62 -3.71 -9.77
N SER A 47 -5.40 -4.79 -9.94
CA SER A 47 -5.78 -5.32 -11.25
C SER A 47 -6.85 -4.49 -11.96
N GLN A 48 -7.78 -3.88 -11.23
CA GLN A 48 -8.93 -3.17 -11.79
C GLN A 48 -8.57 -1.81 -12.38
N PHE A 49 -7.93 -0.92 -11.61
CA PHE A 49 -7.64 0.45 -12.09
C PHE A 49 -6.19 0.88 -11.84
N ALA A 50 -5.59 0.54 -10.70
CA ALA A 50 -4.31 1.11 -10.29
C ALA A 50 -3.16 0.76 -11.25
N ARG A 51 -3.15 -0.45 -11.84
CA ARG A 51 -2.15 -0.83 -12.86
C ARG A 51 -2.24 0.02 -14.13
N ARG A 52 -3.44 0.40 -14.58
CA ARG A 52 -3.63 1.22 -15.79
C ARG A 52 -3.11 2.63 -15.57
N TRP A 53 -3.50 3.26 -14.47
CA TRP A 53 -3.05 4.60 -14.11
C TRP A 53 -1.54 4.67 -13.85
N ARG A 54 -0.97 3.61 -13.28
CA ARG A 54 0.49 3.48 -13.14
C ARG A 54 1.19 3.42 -14.50
N ALA A 55 0.70 2.61 -15.44
CA ALA A 55 1.27 2.52 -16.79
C ALA A 55 1.15 3.85 -17.55
N PHE A 56 0.01 4.54 -17.44
CA PHE A 56 -0.21 5.87 -18.00
C PHE A 56 0.80 6.89 -17.47
N SER A 57 0.99 6.93 -16.15
CA SER A 57 1.93 7.86 -15.51
C SER A 57 3.39 7.60 -15.94
N HIS A 58 3.79 6.33 -16.04
CA HIS A 58 5.12 5.98 -16.56
C HIS A 58 5.29 6.36 -18.05
N ARG A 59 4.22 6.26 -18.85
CA ARG A 59 4.26 6.69 -20.25
C ARG A 59 4.40 8.20 -20.38
N LEU A 60 3.78 8.97 -19.48
CA LEU A 60 3.99 10.43 -19.38
C LEU A 60 5.43 10.79 -19.01
N GLU A 61 6.05 10.06 -18.08
CA GLU A 61 7.47 10.22 -17.73
C GLU A 61 8.37 9.93 -18.93
N ALA A 62 8.15 8.78 -19.61
CA ALA A 62 9.02 8.32 -20.69
C ALA A 62 8.86 9.10 -22.02
N LEU A 63 7.63 9.45 -22.41
CA LEU A 63 7.36 10.05 -23.74
C LEU A 63 7.16 11.57 -23.70
N HIS A 64 6.78 12.11 -22.54
CA HIS A 64 6.39 13.51 -22.42
C HIS A 64 7.23 14.28 -21.37
N GLY A 65 8.27 13.65 -20.82
CA GLY A 65 9.21 14.30 -19.91
C GLY A 65 8.56 14.75 -18.59
N LEU A 66 7.58 14.00 -18.10
CA LEU A 66 7.01 14.26 -16.77
C LEU A 66 8.07 14.02 -15.70
N ASP A 67 8.59 15.11 -15.11
CA ASP A 67 9.52 15.03 -13.99
C ASP A 67 8.78 14.88 -12.65
N ARG A 68 8.86 13.68 -12.07
CA ARG A 68 8.31 13.35 -10.74
C ARG A 68 9.00 14.08 -9.57
N ARG A 69 10.18 14.67 -9.78
CA ARG A 69 10.87 15.47 -8.75
C ARG A 69 10.35 16.90 -8.69
N ASN A 70 9.58 17.32 -9.69
CA ASN A 70 9.00 18.65 -9.74
C ASN A 70 7.58 18.64 -9.12
N PRO A 71 7.38 19.26 -7.94
CA PRO A 71 6.09 19.25 -7.25
C PRO A 71 4.99 19.95 -8.03
N HIS A 72 5.31 20.94 -8.88
CA HIS A 72 4.32 21.62 -9.73
C HIS A 72 3.79 20.70 -10.84
N ARG A 73 4.65 19.84 -11.39
CA ARG A 73 4.24 18.85 -12.40
C ARG A 73 3.37 17.75 -11.78
N LEU A 74 3.71 17.31 -10.57
CA LEU A 74 2.88 16.37 -9.82
C LEU A 74 1.51 16.98 -9.48
N TRP A 75 1.48 18.23 -9.03
CA TRP A 75 0.24 18.95 -8.77
C TRP A 75 -0.63 19.03 -10.03
N LEU A 76 -0.05 19.37 -11.18
CA LEU A 76 -0.77 19.45 -12.45
C LEU A 76 -1.38 18.09 -12.86
N ILE A 77 -0.63 17.00 -12.70
CA ILE A 77 -1.15 15.65 -12.98
C ILE A 77 -2.30 15.29 -12.04
N HIS A 78 -2.18 15.58 -10.75
CA HIS A 78 -3.29 15.40 -9.82
C HIS A 78 -4.48 16.28 -10.22
N PHE A 79 -4.28 17.56 -10.50
CA PHE A 79 -5.34 18.46 -10.92
C PHE A 79 -6.10 17.97 -12.17
N LEU A 80 -5.39 17.42 -13.16
CA LEU A 80 -5.99 16.99 -14.43
C LEU A 80 -6.66 15.61 -14.38
N PHE A 81 -6.17 14.71 -13.52
CA PHE A 81 -6.53 13.30 -13.57
C PHE A 81 -7.07 12.74 -12.26
N LEU A 82 -6.99 13.45 -11.14
CA LEU A 82 -7.48 12.95 -9.85
C LEU A 82 -8.97 12.63 -9.88
N ASP A 83 -9.79 13.50 -10.47
CA ASP A 83 -11.24 13.25 -10.59
C ASP A 83 -11.52 11.99 -11.43
N ARG A 84 -10.80 11.83 -12.55
CA ARG A 84 -10.91 10.64 -13.40
C ARG A 84 -10.40 9.36 -12.72
N ILE A 85 -9.38 9.46 -11.88
CA ILE A 85 -8.87 8.34 -11.09
C ILE A 85 -9.92 7.94 -10.05
N ASN A 86 -10.57 8.91 -9.40
CA ASN A 86 -11.61 8.67 -8.40
C ASN A 86 -12.89 8.11 -9.03
N GLU A 87 -13.22 8.48 -10.27
CA GLU A 87 -14.34 7.91 -11.03
C GLU A 87 -14.07 6.47 -11.53
N ASP A 88 -12.80 6.11 -11.79
CA ASP A 88 -12.39 4.78 -12.26
C ASP A 88 -12.13 3.78 -11.10
N ALA A 89 -12.10 4.27 -9.86
CA ALA A 89 -11.84 3.49 -8.63
C ALA A 89 -13.12 2.94 -8.00
#